data_AF-A0A7Y7E926-F1
#
_entry.id   AF-A0A7Y7E926-F1
#
_cell.length_a   1.000
_cell.length_b   1.000
_cell.length_c   1.000
_cell.angle_alpha   90.00
_cell.angle_beta   90.00
_cell.angle_gamma   90.00
#
_symmetry.space_group_name_H-M   'P 1'
#
loop_
_entity.id
_entity.type
_entity.pdbx_description
1 polymer ?
#
loop_
_entity_poly.entity_id
_entity_poly.type
_entity_poly.pdbx_seq_one_letter_code
_entity_poly.pdbx_strand_id
1 'polypeptide(L)'
;MSASAVEVMYGEGWCARSRAIIGPMTEEEALRRHVAGDPYAVLLRVAGRPLAELRITGRAGYVGLLLFDVHGRRQREYDYVELRRGLLHLRRHRQWLYRGPDEAERPEPAVHFTLNIKPDGRARRRLEHHGMFETIAHIPEEHRTLLLADFGGWTRYADAGLLGLPGPITLVPAPVPEAAGSPDGSPLWSAPAPLAPGELEALFVPGSRFESYDGPVTVVEPEGAGILRLPTGRVIVADPTSLSADDEPFTAMVPPGTYPLVLGKVERRGEWHGEELAWEEITAAMLRIGDRRPTIAWEQALLPGQEIRLLGEGEYYGFGVDSGTAAFLDLAARDALAADPDAAMDLAESIGDEVTCPQFHDPVSGANAIAFPSGAGDGSYPVWIGRDCDGEVTCLIADMHTVDSTRPLPPTPVSPTVVRLPPVPPAEGPLPNPAPHAETAHIFAQLLLQTVTMARRPLPGQG
;
A
#
# COMPACT_ATOMS: atom_id res chain seq x y z
N MET A 1 5.73 17.61 41.46
CA MET A 1 6.58 16.75 40.61
C MET A 1 7.34 17.66 39.66
N SER A 2 8.67 17.54 39.57
CA SER A 2 9.47 18.36 38.65
C SER A 2 9.18 17.93 37.21
N ALA A 3 9.00 18.89 36.29
CA ALA A 3 8.87 18.57 34.87
C ALA A 3 10.19 17.99 34.35
N SER A 4 10.11 16.98 33.48
CA SER A 4 11.28 16.41 32.80
C SER A 4 11.60 17.25 31.56
N ALA A 5 12.82 17.77 31.45
CA ALA A 5 13.26 18.51 30.27
C ALA A 5 13.62 17.51 29.16
N VAL A 6 12.98 17.64 28.00
CA VAL A 6 13.21 16.82 26.81
C VAL A 6 13.81 17.71 25.74
N GLU A 7 15.03 17.40 25.32
CA GLU A 7 15.72 18.11 24.26
C GLU A 7 15.13 17.77 22.89
N VAL A 8 14.90 18.78 22.08
CA VAL A 8 14.39 18.68 20.71
C VAL A 8 15.48 19.05 19.73
N MET A 9 15.73 18.18 18.76
CA MET A 9 16.58 18.47 17.60
C MET A 9 15.82 18.24 16.31
N TYR A 10 16.22 18.97 15.27
CA TYR A 10 15.67 18.83 13.93
C TYR A 10 16.74 18.37 12.95
N GLY A 11 16.35 17.61 11.95
CA GLY A 11 17.26 17.17 10.90
C GLY A 11 16.54 16.48 9.75
N GLU A 12 17.31 15.89 8.85
CA GLU A 12 16.80 15.18 7.68
C GLU A 12 16.40 13.74 7.99
N GLY A 13 16.91 13.15 9.07
CA GLY A 13 16.55 11.80 9.51
C GLY A 13 17.41 11.31 10.67
N TRP A 14 17.34 10.01 10.95
CA TRP A 14 18.14 9.34 11.97
C TRP A 14 19.00 8.22 11.39
N CYS A 15 20.26 8.15 11.83
CA CYS A 15 21.12 7.02 11.51
C CYS A 15 21.13 6.02 12.67
N ALA A 16 20.55 4.82 12.46
CA ALA A 16 20.56 3.76 13.47
C ALA A 16 21.98 3.30 13.85
N ARG A 17 22.93 3.34 12.90
CA ARG A 17 24.32 2.90 13.10
C ARG A 17 25.10 3.86 13.99
N SER A 18 25.10 5.16 13.67
CA SER A 18 25.82 6.17 14.46
C SER A 18 25.01 6.71 15.64
N ARG A 19 23.71 6.36 15.72
CA ARG A 19 22.77 6.85 16.73
C ARG A 19 22.77 8.37 16.83
N ALA A 20 22.74 9.00 15.67
CA ALA A 20 22.78 10.44 15.52
C ALA A 20 21.78 10.91 14.48
N ILE A 21 21.36 12.17 14.64
CA ILE A 21 20.56 12.86 13.64
C ILE A 21 21.42 13.11 12.39
N ILE A 22 20.85 12.87 11.21
CA ILE A 22 21.49 13.15 9.92
C ILE A 22 20.99 14.49 9.42
N GLY A 23 21.90 15.29 8.84
CA GLY A 23 21.60 16.64 8.36
C GLY A 23 20.94 17.51 9.43
N PRO A 24 21.61 17.78 10.59
CA PRO A 24 21.04 18.64 11.61
C PRO A 24 20.64 20.00 11.03
N MET A 25 19.47 20.51 11.41
CA MET A 25 18.97 21.80 10.93
C MET A 25 18.53 22.70 12.08
N THR A 26 18.45 24.00 11.80
CA THR A 26 17.93 24.98 12.76
C THR A 26 16.41 24.82 12.91
N GLU A 27 15.87 25.30 14.03
CA GLU A 27 14.43 25.35 14.25
C GLU A 27 13.71 26.18 13.16
N GLU A 28 14.33 27.27 12.71
CA GLU A 28 13.81 28.10 11.61
C GLU A 28 13.73 27.33 10.28
N GLU A 29 14.73 26.51 9.95
CA GLU A 29 14.69 25.68 8.74
C GLU A 29 13.63 24.58 8.86
N ALA A 30 13.53 23.93 10.01
CA ALA A 30 12.50 22.93 10.26
C ALA A 30 11.08 23.55 10.16
N LEU A 31 10.90 24.77 10.67
CA LEU A 31 9.64 25.51 10.54
C LEU A 31 9.35 25.85 9.07
N ARG A 32 10.34 26.30 8.29
CA ARG A 32 10.17 26.53 6.85
C ARG A 32 9.70 25.26 6.13
N ARG A 33 10.35 24.11 6.39
CA ARG A 33 9.94 22.82 5.81
C ARG A 33 8.54 22.41 6.25
N HIS A 34 8.20 22.58 7.53
CA HIS A 34 6.87 22.30 8.05
C HIS A 34 5.79 23.11 7.31
N VAL A 35 5.99 24.41 7.12
CA VAL A 35 5.07 25.29 6.39
C VAL A 35 4.99 24.92 4.90
N ALA A 36 6.11 24.55 4.28
CA ALA A 36 6.15 24.08 2.89
C ALA A 36 5.57 22.66 2.69
N GLY A 37 5.34 21.93 3.78
CA GLY A 37 4.96 20.53 3.77
C GLY A 37 6.10 19.58 3.37
N ASP A 38 7.35 20.06 3.36
CA ASP A 38 8.53 19.27 3.03
C ASP A 38 8.90 18.31 4.18
N PRO A 39 9.55 17.17 3.86
CA PRO A 39 9.96 16.21 4.87
C PRO A 39 11.08 16.74 5.80
N TYR A 40 10.92 16.46 7.10
CA TYR A 40 11.92 16.67 8.13
C TYR A 40 11.71 15.70 9.31
N ALA A 41 12.75 15.52 10.12
CA ALA A 41 12.72 14.68 11.30
C ALA A 41 12.87 15.51 12.58
N VAL A 42 12.27 15.02 13.66
CA VAL A 42 12.40 15.55 15.03
C VAL A 42 12.94 14.45 15.92
N LEU A 43 14.05 14.71 16.61
CA LEU A 43 14.60 13.80 17.61
C LEU A 43 14.30 14.34 19.00
N LEU A 44 13.67 13.51 19.82
CA LEU A 44 13.43 13.75 21.24
C LEU A 44 14.44 12.96 22.07
N ARG A 45 15.17 13.63 22.97
CA ARG A 45 16.19 12.99 23.80
C ARG A 45 16.26 13.56 25.21
N VAL A 46 16.83 12.80 26.14
CA VAL A 46 17.12 13.24 27.51
C VAL A 46 18.57 12.93 27.82
N ALA A 47 19.34 13.94 28.25
CA ALA A 47 20.76 13.80 28.56
C ALA A 47 21.55 13.11 27.43
N GLY A 48 21.30 13.52 26.18
CA GLY A 48 21.92 12.94 24.98
C GLY A 48 21.38 11.58 24.52
N ARG A 49 20.53 10.90 25.30
CA ARG A 49 19.96 9.59 24.96
C ARG A 49 18.67 9.73 24.14
N PRO A 50 18.59 9.16 22.92
CA PRO A 50 17.38 9.23 22.10
C PRO A 50 16.23 8.47 22.76
N LEU A 51 15.05 9.10 22.78
CA LEU A 51 13.81 8.49 23.25
C LEU A 51 12.85 8.21 22.10
N ALA A 52 12.73 9.17 21.18
CA ALA A 52 11.85 9.05 20.03
C ALA A 52 12.37 9.83 18.82
N GLU A 53 12.05 9.34 17.62
CA GLU A 53 12.18 10.05 16.35
C GLU A 53 10.78 10.22 15.75
N LEU A 54 10.47 11.45 15.33
CA LEU A 54 9.31 11.76 14.49
C LEU A 54 9.80 12.03 13.06
N ARG A 55 9.10 11.49 12.07
CA ARG A 55 9.30 11.77 10.64
C ARG A 55 8.03 12.41 10.11
N ILE A 56 8.10 13.65 9.66
CA ILE A 56 6.93 14.46 9.34
C ILE A 56 7.04 14.98 7.90
N THR A 57 5.97 14.86 7.13
CA THR A 57 5.82 15.54 5.84
C THR A 57 4.36 15.94 5.63
N GLY A 58 4.14 17.25 5.46
CA GLY A 58 2.80 17.79 5.22
C GLY A 58 2.29 17.45 3.81
N ARG A 59 3.18 17.37 2.81
CA ARG A 59 2.82 17.07 1.42
C ARG A 59 2.20 15.67 1.26
N ALA A 60 2.67 14.69 2.03
CA ALA A 60 2.10 13.35 2.05
C ALA A 60 1.12 13.12 3.22
N GLY A 61 0.86 14.14 4.05
CA GLY A 61 0.00 14.01 5.24
C GLY A 61 0.48 12.92 6.20
N TYR A 62 1.80 12.79 6.41
CA TYR A 62 2.38 11.64 7.12
C TYR A 62 3.11 12.06 8.39
N VAL A 63 2.92 11.26 9.45
CA VAL A 63 3.69 11.32 10.70
C VAL A 63 4.09 9.91 11.11
N GLY A 64 5.38 9.59 11.01
CA GLY A 64 5.95 8.38 11.57
C GLY A 64 6.54 8.66 12.95
N LEU A 65 6.25 7.84 13.95
CA LEU A 65 6.86 7.87 15.28
C LEU A 65 7.62 6.57 15.52
N LEU A 66 8.89 6.69 15.89
CA LEU A 66 9.76 5.59 16.23
C LEU A 66 10.29 5.76 17.66
N LEU A 67 10.02 4.80 18.54
CA LEU A 67 10.50 4.80 19.92
C LEU A 67 11.71 3.89 20.07
N PHE A 68 12.70 4.38 20.83
CA PHE A 68 13.90 3.64 21.17
C PHE A 68 13.75 2.96 22.54
N ASP A 69 14.31 1.76 22.67
CA ASP A 69 14.44 1.11 23.97
C ASP A 69 15.59 1.70 24.80
N VAL A 70 15.79 1.11 25.98
CA VAL A 70 16.84 1.55 26.89
C VAL A 70 18.27 1.36 26.33
N HIS A 71 18.45 0.52 25.31
CA HIS A 71 19.73 0.28 24.64
C HIS A 71 19.88 1.12 23.38
N GLY A 72 18.92 1.99 23.06
CA GLY A 72 18.92 2.82 21.85
C GLY A 72 18.50 2.06 20.59
N ARG A 73 17.90 0.87 20.73
CA ARG A 73 17.40 0.06 19.60
C ARG A 73 15.98 0.50 19.25
N ARG A 74 15.63 0.47 17.96
CA ARG A 74 14.25 0.66 17.51
C ARG A 74 13.34 -0.41 18.11
N GLN A 75 12.31 0.00 18.85
CA GLN A 75 11.45 -0.92 19.59
C GLN A 75 9.99 -0.86 19.13
N ARG A 76 9.45 0.33 18.93
CA ARG A 76 8.05 0.53 18.54
C ARG A 76 7.96 1.59 17.44
N GLU A 77 7.14 1.32 16.44
CA GLU A 77 6.85 2.21 15.32
C GLU A 77 5.33 2.44 15.25
N TYR A 78 4.94 3.68 14.98
CA TYR A 78 3.57 4.09 14.72
C TYR A 78 3.57 4.93 13.44
N ASP A 79 2.81 4.50 12.46
CA ASP A 79 2.70 5.17 11.17
C ASP A 79 1.32 5.80 11.05
N TYR A 80 1.29 7.12 10.98
CA TYR A 80 0.07 7.89 10.86
C TYR A 80 -0.03 8.54 9.49
N VAL A 81 -1.26 8.56 8.95
CA VAL A 81 -1.60 9.21 7.68
C VAL A 81 -2.85 10.06 7.85
N GLU A 82 -2.87 11.22 7.20
CA GLU A 82 -3.99 12.15 7.24
C GLU A 82 -5.11 11.66 6.32
N LEU A 83 -6.20 11.18 6.91
CA LEU A 83 -7.39 10.72 6.17
C LEU A 83 -8.51 11.75 6.15
N ARG A 84 -8.53 12.68 7.11
CA ARG A 84 -9.38 13.85 7.12
C ARG A 84 -8.52 15.04 7.51
N ARG A 85 -8.80 16.21 6.94
CA ARG A 85 -7.96 17.39 7.17
C ARG A 85 -7.77 17.68 8.68
N GLY A 86 -6.54 17.68 9.16
CA GLY A 86 -6.17 17.87 10.56
C GLY A 86 -6.31 16.63 11.45
N LEU A 87 -6.71 15.48 10.90
CA LEU A 87 -6.89 14.23 11.62
C LEU A 87 -6.04 13.12 11.00
N LEU A 88 -5.04 12.71 11.77
CA LEU A 88 -4.19 11.58 11.50
C LEU A 88 -4.88 10.28 11.94
N HIS A 89 -4.82 9.27 11.11
CA HIS A 89 -5.22 7.90 11.39
C HIS A 89 -3.97 7.03 11.51
N LEU A 90 -3.89 6.23 12.56
CA LEU A 90 -2.85 5.24 12.75
C LEU A 90 -3.08 4.07 11.78
N ARG A 91 -2.35 4.04 10.66
CA ARG A 91 -2.48 2.93 9.70
C ARG A 91 -1.80 1.66 10.20
N ARG A 92 -0.66 1.82 10.88
CA ARG A 92 0.19 0.70 11.30
C ARG A 92 0.88 0.96 12.62
N HIS A 93 0.89 -0.03 13.49
CA HIS A 93 1.78 -0.11 14.64
C HIS A 93 2.66 -1.36 14.51
N ARG A 94 3.96 -1.24 14.79
CA ARG A 94 4.89 -2.36 14.81
C ARG A 94 5.71 -2.34 16.09
N GLN A 95 5.92 -3.50 16.71
CA GLN A 95 6.73 -3.66 17.91
C GLN A 95 7.69 -4.84 17.79
N TRP A 96 8.98 -4.59 17.96
CA TRP A 96 10.02 -5.62 18.01
C TRP A 96 10.16 -6.17 19.43
N LEU A 97 10.27 -7.49 19.55
CA LEU A 97 10.36 -8.21 20.82
C LEU A 97 11.77 -8.73 21.03
N TYR A 98 12.62 -7.92 21.67
CA TYR A 98 13.97 -8.32 22.04
C TYR A 98 13.97 -9.23 23.27
N ARG A 99 14.73 -10.33 23.20
CA ARG A 99 14.90 -11.33 24.28
C ARG A 99 15.74 -10.82 25.44
N GLY A 100 16.67 -9.91 25.18
CA GLY A 100 17.60 -9.41 26.17
C GLY A 100 18.38 -8.16 25.75
N PRO A 101 19.23 -7.64 26.64
CA PRO A 101 20.01 -6.42 26.42
C PRO A 101 21.09 -6.59 25.33
N ASP A 102 21.64 -7.80 25.19
CA ASP A 102 22.78 -8.08 24.28
C ASP A 102 22.34 -8.44 22.85
N GLU A 103 21.04 -8.57 22.62
CA GLU A 103 20.52 -8.91 21.29
C GLU A 103 20.70 -7.74 20.31
N ALA A 104 21.18 -8.04 19.11
CA ALA A 104 21.32 -7.04 18.05
C ALA A 104 19.98 -6.40 17.71
N GLU A 105 20.01 -5.18 17.19
CA GLU A 105 18.81 -4.53 16.66
C GLU A 105 18.30 -5.30 15.42
N ARG A 106 17.01 -5.66 15.41
CA ARG A 106 16.35 -6.47 14.36
C ARG A 106 17.16 -7.75 14.01
N PRO A 107 17.33 -8.68 14.96
CA PRO A 107 18.05 -9.93 14.70
C PRO A 107 17.29 -10.76 13.66
N GLU A 108 17.95 -11.65 12.92
CA GLU A 108 17.27 -12.58 12.00
C GLU A 108 17.16 -13.98 12.64
N PRO A 109 15.94 -14.58 12.73
CA PRO A 109 14.64 -13.98 12.42
C PRO A 109 14.18 -13.00 13.51
N ALA A 110 13.59 -11.87 13.09
CA ALA A 110 13.12 -10.84 14.02
C ALA A 110 11.74 -11.20 14.54
N VAL A 111 11.59 -11.33 15.86
CA VAL A 111 10.27 -11.48 16.46
C VAL A 111 9.61 -10.11 16.54
N HIS A 112 8.47 -9.94 15.88
CA HIS A 112 7.72 -8.70 15.96
C HIS A 112 6.21 -8.89 15.84
N PHE A 113 5.51 -7.89 16.37
CA PHE A 113 4.07 -7.77 16.33
C PHE A 113 3.67 -6.57 15.48
N THR A 114 2.67 -6.74 14.62
CA THR A 114 2.15 -5.69 13.75
C THR A 114 0.64 -5.57 13.91
N LEU A 115 0.12 -4.35 14.02
CA LEU A 115 -1.29 -4.00 13.84
C LEU A 115 -1.41 -3.21 12.54
N ASN A 116 -2.26 -3.64 11.61
CA ASN A 116 -2.72 -2.84 10.48
C ASN A 116 -4.18 -2.46 10.74
N ILE A 117 -4.47 -1.17 10.91
CA ILE A 117 -5.74 -0.67 11.44
C ILE A 117 -6.52 0.05 10.33
N LYS A 118 -7.73 -0.42 10.05
CA LYS A 118 -8.65 0.19 9.07
C LYS A 118 -9.40 1.39 9.68
N PRO A 119 -9.96 2.30 8.85
CA PRO A 119 -10.73 3.44 9.32
C PRO A 119 -12.01 3.08 10.08
N ASP A 120 -12.54 1.86 9.89
CA ASP A 120 -13.69 1.31 10.65
C ASP A 120 -13.28 0.76 12.04
N GLY A 121 -11.99 0.85 12.40
CA GLY A 121 -11.45 0.32 13.65
C GLY A 121 -11.06 -1.16 13.59
N ARG A 122 -11.40 -1.90 12.53
CA ARG A 122 -10.95 -3.29 12.37
C ARG A 122 -9.44 -3.33 12.20
N ALA A 123 -8.75 -4.11 13.02
CA ALA A 123 -7.30 -4.21 13.00
C ALA A 123 -6.85 -5.67 12.80
N ARG A 124 -6.03 -5.89 11.78
CA ARG A 124 -5.33 -7.16 11.56
C ARG A 124 -4.09 -7.17 12.45
N ARG A 125 -4.00 -8.15 13.34
CA ARG A 125 -2.88 -8.31 14.28
C ARG A 125 -2.07 -9.51 13.87
N ARG A 126 -0.79 -9.30 13.59
CA ARG A 126 0.14 -10.31 13.14
C ARG A 126 1.28 -10.45 14.14
N LEU A 127 1.59 -11.69 14.52
CA LEU A 127 2.78 -12.04 15.28
C LEU A 127 3.68 -12.91 14.42
N GLU A 128 4.89 -12.44 14.17
CA GLU A 128 5.93 -13.20 13.47
C GLU A 128 6.90 -13.76 14.51
N HIS A 129 6.92 -15.08 14.64
CA HIS A 129 7.69 -15.81 15.65
C HIS A 129 7.92 -17.26 15.18
N HIS A 130 8.93 -17.46 14.32
CA HIS A 130 9.22 -18.76 13.66
C HIS A 130 8.01 -19.33 12.91
N GLY A 131 7.31 -18.44 12.21
CA GLY A 131 5.99 -18.65 11.62
C GLY A 131 5.17 -17.37 11.76
N MET A 132 3.96 -17.39 11.20
CA MET A 132 3.05 -16.25 11.23
C MET A 132 1.74 -16.68 11.90
N PHE A 133 1.37 -15.97 12.97
CA PHE A 133 0.03 -16.06 13.56
C PHE A 133 -0.73 -14.76 13.31
N GLU A 134 -2.01 -14.88 12.99
CA GLU A 134 -2.82 -13.71 12.67
C GLU A 134 -4.25 -13.82 13.20
N THR A 135 -4.78 -12.70 13.65
CA THR A 135 -6.18 -12.58 14.09
C THR A 135 -6.66 -11.13 13.98
N ILE A 136 -7.90 -10.85 14.39
CA ILE A 136 -8.53 -9.53 14.27
C ILE A 136 -8.78 -8.96 15.67
N ALA A 137 -8.72 -7.63 15.79
CA ALA A 137 -9.28 -6.89 16.91
C ALA A 137 -10.03 -5.66 16.40
N HIS A 138 -10.72 -4.97 17.31
CA HIS A 138 -11.30 -3.67 17.06
C HIS A 138 -10.59 -2.61 17.91
N ILE A 139 -10.21 -1.50 17.28
CA ILE A 139 -9.52 -0.36 17.89
C ILE A 139 -10.46 0.85 17.84
N PRO A 140 -10.90 1.38 19.00
CA PRO A 140 -11.72 2.59 19.06
C PRO A 140 -11.07 3.80 18.41
N GLU A 141 -11.88 4.77 17.94
CA GLU A 141 -11.40 5.94 17.19
C GLU A 141 -10.37 6.76 17.99
N GLU A 142 -10.59 6.93 19.29
CA GLU A 142 -9.72 7.67 20.21
C GLU A 142 -8.32 7.05 20.35
N HIS A 143 -8.16 5.75 20.07
CA HIS A 143 -6.87 5.04 20.15
C HIS A 143 -6.18 4.83 18.80
N ARG A 144 -6.82 5.23 17.70
CA ARG A 144 -6.26 5.13 16.35
C ARG A 144 -6.23 6.45 15.61
N THR A 145 -6.55 7.55 16.29
CA THR A 145 -6.49 8.88 15.70
C THR A 145 -5.64 9.82 16.54
N LEU A 146 -5.02 10.80 15.88
CA LEU A 146 -4.35 11.93 16.50
C LEU A 146 -4.70 13.19 15.74
N LEU A 147 -4.73 14.33 16.41
CA LEU A 147 -4.85 15.61 15.72
C LEU A 147 -3.50 16.00 15.12
N LEU A 148 -3.47 16.58 13.94
CA LEU A 148 -2.23 17.14 13.37
C LEU A 148 -1.76 18.29 14.27
N ALA A 149 -0.51 18.22 14.76
CA ALA A 149 0.07 19.21 15.63
C ALA A 149 0.64 20.39 14.83
N ASP A 150 0.49 21.61 15.38
CA ASP A 150 1.29 22.75 14.95
C ASP A 150 2.78 22.50 15.21
N PHE A 151 3.63 23.25 14.51
CA PHE A 151 5.08 23.19 14.73
C PHE A 151 5.44 23.40 16.21
N GLY A 152 6.25 22.49 16.77
CA GLY A 152 6.65 22.48 18.18
C GLY A 152 5.72 21.68 19.10
N GLY A 153 4.52 21.31 18.64
CA GLY A 153 3.51 20.56 19.41
C GLY A 153 3.79 19.07 19.58
N TRP A 154 5.05 18.65 19.69
CA TRP A 154 5.48 17.24 19.58
C TRP A 154 4.96 16.34 20.69
N THR A 155 4.57 16.90 21.84
CA THR A 155 3.91 16.16 22.94
C THR A 155 2.58 15.54 22.54
N ARG A 156 1.96 16.02 21.44
CA ARG A 156 0.75 15.41 20.88
C ARG A 156 1.03 14.04 20.27
N TYR A 157 2.23 13.84 19.73
CA TYR A 157 2.66 12.57 19.14
C TYR A 157 3.43 11.70 20.14
N ALA A 158 4.18 12.31 21.06
CA ALA A 158 4.98 11.59 22.05
C ALA A 158 4.82 12.23 23.44
N ASP A 159 3.77 11.81 24.16
CA ASP A 159 3.54 12.26 25.53
C ASP A 159 4.55 11.65 26.53
N ALA A 160 4.56 12.18 27.76
CA ALA A 160 5.47 11.73 28.80
C ALA A 160 5.34 10.25 29.14
N GLY A 161 4.12 9.72 29.14
CA GLY A 161 3.87 8.32 29.48
C GLY A 161 4.38 7.37 28.40
N LEU A 162 4.22 7.74 27.13
CA LEU A 162 4.75 6.99 25.99
C LEU A 162 6.29 6.95 26.00
N LEU A 163 6.91 8.07 26.35
CA LEU A 163 8.36 8.24 26.49
C LEU A 163 8.93 7.60 27.78
N GLY A 164 8.07 7.12 28.69
CA GLY A 164 8.48 6.51 29.95
C GLY A 164 9.07 7.50 30.97
N LEU A 165 8.68 8.78 30.90
CA LEU A 165 9.18 9.84 31.76
C LEU A 165 8.24 10.13 32.94
N PRO A 166 8.76 10.47 34.13
CA PRO A 166 7.93 10.80 35.28
C PRO A 166 7.33 12.21 35.14
N GLY A 167 6.00 12.28 35.12
CA GLY A 167 5.27 13.55 35.14
C GLY A 167 5.29 14.31 33.81
N PRO A 168 4.84 15.58 33.79
CA PRO A 168 4.80 16.37 32.57
C PRO A 168 6.19 16.63 32.00
N ILE A 169 6.28 16.73 30.67
CA ILE A 169 7.52 17.04 29.95
C ILE A 169 7.50 18.47 29.44
N THR A 170 8.66 19.12 29.46
CA THR A 170 8.90 20.41 28.82
C THR A 170 9.87 20.20 27.68
N LEU A 171 9.46 20.56 26.46
CA LEU A 171 10.33 20.53 25.29
C LEU A 171 11.28 21.72 25.34
N VAL A 172 12.58 21.46 25.20
CA VAL A 172 13.63 22.49 25.16
C VAL A 172 14.48 22.31 23.90
N PRO A 173 14.82 23.39 23.16
CA PRO A 173 15.71 23.27 22.01
C PRO A 173 17.09 22.72 22.43
N ALA A 174 17.61 21.74 21.70
CA ALA A 174 19.00 21.30 21.86
C ALA A 174 19.95 22.18 21.02
N PRO A 175 21.22 22.33 21.42
CA PRO A 175 22.22 23.04 20.61
C PRO A 175 22.35 22.40 19.22
N VAL A 176 22.33 23.22 18.18
CA VAL A 176 22.54 22.76 16.79
C VAL A 176 24.02 22.41 16.62
N PRO A 177 24.38 21.18 16.20
CA PRO A 177 25.77 20.82 15.92
C PRO A 177 26.38 21.70 14.82
N GLU A 178 27.66 22.05 14.92
CA GLU A 178 28.36 22.93 13.96
C GLU A 178 28.35 22.41 12.51
N ALA A 179 28.10 21.11 12.30
CA ALA A 179 27.97 20.48 10.99
C ALA A 179 26.55 20.61 10.37
N ALA A 180 25.78 21.63 10.75
CA ALA A 180 24.47 21.91 10.17
C ALA A 180 24.61 22.41 8.73
N GLY A 181 24.42 21.51 7.77
CA GLY A 181 24.38 21.78 6.34
C GLY A 181 23.93 20.51 5.61
N SER A 182 23.04 20.66 4.64
CA SER A 182 22.51 19.54 3.86
C SER A 182 23.62 18.92 2.99
N PRO A 183 23.90 17.62 3.11
CA PRO A 183 24.36 16.85 1.95
C PRO A 183 23.25 16.93 0.88
N ASP A 184 23.60 16.91 -0.42
CA ASP A 184 22.71 17.06 -1.60
C ASP A 184 21.20 16.98 -1.30
N GLY A 185 20.47 18.07 -1.61
CA GLY A 185 19.12 18.40 -1.11
C GLY A 185 17.94 17.46 -1.42
N SER A 186 18.18 16.16 -1.60
CA SER A 186 17.14 15.13 -1.59
C SER A 186 16.90 14.63 -0.15
N PRO A 187 15.65 14.50 0.30
CA PRO A 187 15.37 14.00 1.63
C PRO A 187 15.83 12.55 1.81
N LEU A 188 16.41 12.25 2.97
CA LEU A 188 16.99 10.94 3.30
C LEU A 188 15.95 9.85 3.59
N TRP A 189 14.67 10.22 3.66
CA TRP A 189 13.55 9.32 3.77
C TRP A 189 12.35 9.89 3.03
N SER A 190 11.51 9.01 2.51
CA SER A 190 10.18 9.31 1.99
C SER A 190 9.12 8.75 2.94
N ALA A 191 7.94 9.38 2.98
CA ALA A 191 6.78 8.71 3.53
C ALA A 191 6.53 7.43 2.73
N PRO A 192 6.07 6.34 3.38
CA PRO A 192 5.66 5.14 2.67
C PRO A 192 4.64 5.51 1.59
N ALA A 193 4.90 5.08 0.35
CA ALA A 193 4.02 5.35 -0.77
C ALA A 193 3.46 4.04 -1.34
N PRO A 194 2.18 4.01 -1.76
CA PRO A 194 1.63 2.88 -2.50
C PRO A 194 2.49 2.56 -3.72
N LEU A 195 2.33 1.35 -4.26
CA LEU A 195 2.88 1.01 -5.57
C LEU A 195 2.59 2.14 -6.57
N ALA A 196 3.62 2.61 -7.26
CA ALA A 196 3.46 3.58 -8.33
C ALA A 196 3.13 2.84 -9.64
N PRO A 197 2.30 3.41 -10.51
CA PRO A 197 2.09 2.86 -11.84
C PRO A 197 3.41 2.88 -12.62
N GLY A 198 3.73 1.77 -13.29
CA GLY A 198 4.81 1.68 -14.25
C GLY A 198 4.44 2.27 -15.63
N GLU A 199 5.19 1.91 -16.66
CA GLU A 199 4.87 2.23 -18.06
C GLU A 199 3.77 1.31 -18.60
N LEU A 200 2.56 1.44 -18.06
CA LEU A 200 1.44 0.51 -18.29
C LEU A 200 0.99 0.46 -19.76
N GLU A 201 0.98 1.58 -20.48
CA GLU A 201 0.63 1.59 -21.90
C GLU A 201 1.68 0.90 -22.77
N ALA A 202 2.95 0.91 -22.36
CA ALA A 202 4.02 0.26 -23.08
C ALA A 202 3.94 -1.28 -23.03
N LEU A 203 3.17 -1.85 -22.09
CA LEU A 203 2.83 -3.29 -22.07
C LEU A 203 2.01 -3.74 -23.29
N PHE A 204 1.50 -2.79 -24.08
CA PHE A 204 0.70 -3.02 -25.28
C PHE A 204 1.38 -2.48 -26.55
N VAL A 205 2.65 -2.06 -26.46
CA VAL A 205 3.43 -1.51 -27.58
C VAL A 205 4.50 -2.52 -27.99
N PRO A 206 4.37 -3.17 -29.16
CA PRO A 206 5.35 -4.14 -29.65
C PRO A 206 6.77 -3.57 -29.70
N GLY A 207 7.74 -4.35 -29.25
CA GLY A 207 9.15 -3.95 -29.17
C GLY A 207 9.52 -3.22 -27.87
N SER A 208 8.56 -2.89 -27.00
CA SER A 208 8.86 -2.45 -25.63
C SER A 208 9.52 -3.58 -24.85
N ARG A 209 10.47 -3.24 -23.98
CA ARG A 209 11.28 -4.14 -23.18
C ARG A 209 11.21 -3.80 -21.70
N PHE A 210 11.20 -4.84 -20.87
CA PHE A 210 11.12 -4.76 -19.42
C PHE A 210 12.01 -5.82 -18.79
N GLU A 211 12.45 -5.58 -17.55
CA GLU A 211 13.02 -6.65 -16.73
C GLU A 211 11.91 -7.61 -16.26
N SER A 212 12.23 -8.90 -16.14
CA SER A 212 11.37 -9.90 -15.54
C SER A 212 12.22 -10.83 -14.67
N TYR A 213 11.58 -11.78 -13.96
CA TYR A 213 12.29 -12.71 -13.09
C TYR A 213 13.36 -13.54 -13.84
N ASP A 214 13.07 -13.98 -15.06
CA ASP A 214 13.98 -14.77 -15.91
C ASP A 214 14.85 -13.91 -16.83
N GLY A 215 14.89 -12.60 -16.58
CA GLY A 215 15.62 -11.61 -17.37
C GLY A 215 14.75 -10.79 -18.32
N PRO A 216 15.37 -9.99 -19.22
CA PRO A 216 14.66 -9.06 -20.07
C PRO A 216 13.70 -9.74 -21.05
N VAL A 217 12.47 -9.22 -21.14
CA VAL A 217 11.45 -9.68 -22.10
C VAL A 217 11.09 -8.57 -23.07
N THR A 218 10.48 -8.95 -24.19
CA THR A 218 10.01 -8.02 -25.23
C THR A 218 8.53 -8.20 -25.45
N VAL A 219 7.79 -7.09 -25.44
CA VAL A 219 6.37 -7.03 -25.76
C VAL A 219 6.17 -7.36 -27.24
N VAL A 220 5.26 -8.28 -27.52
CA VAL A 220 4.87 -8.67 -28.88
C VAL A 220 3.54 -8.02 -29.28
N GLU A 221 2.98 -8.41 -30.42
CA GLU A 221 1.70 -7.88 -30.88
C GLU A 221 0.59 -8.13 -29.85
N PRO A 222 -0.10 -7.07 -29.37
CA PRO A 222 -1.20 -7.24 -28.44
C PRO A 222 -2.38 -7.95 -29.11
N GLU A 223 -3.16 -8.67 -28.31
CA GLU A 223 -4.23 -9.52 -28.79
C GLU A 223 -5.61 -8.98 -28.41
N GLY A 224 -6.58 -9.05 -29.31
CA GLY A 224 -7.97 -8.70 -28.97
C GLY A 224 -8.66 -9.85 -28.24
N ALA A 225 -9.08 -9.63 -26.99
CA ALA A 225 -9.78 -10.63 -26.18
C ALA A 225 -11.31 -10.59 -26.32
N GLY A 226 -11.85 -9.68 -27.14
CA GLY A 226 -13.28 -9.55 -27.39
C GLY A 226 -13.87 -8.22 -26.96
N ILE A 227 -15.20 -8.15 -26.84
CA ILE A 227 -15.96 -6.94 -26.52
C ILE A 227 -16.73 -7.14 -25.23
N LEU A 228 -16.38 -6.38 -24.19
CA LEU A 228 -17.05 -6.38 -22.90
C LEU A 228 -18.28 -5.47 -22.96
N ARG A 229 -19.42 -5.99 -22.49
CA ARG A 229 -20.72 -5.31 -22.44
C ARG A 229 -20.98 -4.83 -21.03
N LEU A 230 -21.00 -3.52 -20.85
CA LEU A 230 -21.14 -2.85 -19.56
C LEU A 230 -22.45 -2.05 -19.50
N PRO A 231 -23.62 -2.70 -19.36
CA PRO A 231 -24.90 -1.99 -19.30
C PRO A 231 -25.03 -1.10 -18.05
N THR A 232 -24.30 -1.37 -16.96
CA THR A 232 -24.31 -0.50 -15.78
C THR A 232 -23.10 0.42 -15.69
N GLY A 233 -22.03 0.13 -16.45
CA GLY A 233 -20.79 0.90 -16.40
C GLY A 233 -20.00 0.69 -15.11
N ARG A 234 -20.37 -0.32 -14.31
CA ARG A 234 -19.71 -0.67 -13.04
C ARG A 234 -18.87 -1.92 -13.28
N VAL A 235 -17.55 -1.75 -13.25
CA VAL A 235 -16.59 -2.78 -13.63
C VAL A 235 -16.13 -3.56 -12.41
N ILE A 236 -16.07 -4.89 -12.55
CA ILE A 236 -15.40 -5.80 -11.62
C ILE A 236 -14.24 -6.48 -12.37
N VAL A 237 -13.16 -6.75 -11.64
CA VAL A 237 -12.13 -7.71 -12.05
C VAL A 237 -11.95 -8.70 -10.91
N ALA A 238 -12.04 -9.99 -11.23
CA ALA A 238 -11.92 -11.07 -10.26
C ALA A 238 -11.49 -12.36 -10.97
N ASP A 239 -11.06 -13.34 -10.18
CA ASP A 239 -11.04 -14.72 -10.65
C ASP A 239 -12.49 -15.25 -10.70
N PRO A 240 -12.95 -15.75 -11.88
CA PRO A 240 -14.33 -16.15 -12.06
C PRO A 240 -14.75 -17.30 -11.14
N THR A 241 -13.83 -18.18 -10.74
CA THR A 241 -14.10 -19.31 -9.84
C THR A 241 -14.24 -18.91 -8.37
N SER A 242 -13.71 -17.73 -8.02
CA SER A 242 -13.78 -17.15 -6.67
C SER A 242 -14.86 -16.08 -6.51
N LEU A 243 -15.53 -15.71 -7.62
CA LEU A 243 -16.51 -14.64 -7.67
C LEU A 243 -17.73 -14.95 -6.80
N SER A 244 -18.19 -13.96 -6.04
CA SER A 244 -19.31 -14.04 -5.12
C SER A 244 -20.29 -12.87 -5.27
N ALA A 245 -21.47 -13.01 -4.67
CA ALA A 245 -22.47 -11.93 -4.61
C ALA A 245 -22.04 -10.73 -3.72
N ASP A 246 -20.97 -10.88 -2.94
CA ASP A 246 -20.43 -9.82 -2.07
C ASP A 246 -19.33 -9.01 -2.80
N ASP A 247 -18.88 -9.43 -3.98
CA ASP A 247 -17.86 -8.71 -4.74
C ASP A 247 -18.40 -7.39 -5.28
N GLU A 248 -17.81 -6.28 -4.82
CA GLU A 248 -18.19 -4.94 -5.19
C GLU A 248 -17.48 -4.49 -6.48
N PRO A 249 -18.12 -3.64 -7.31
CA PRO A 249 -17.44 -3.02 -8.42
C PRO A 249 -16.45 -1.95 -7.94
N PHE A 250 -15.51 -1.58 -8.81
CA PHE A 250 -14.68 -0.41 -8.57
C PHE A 250 -15.54 0.85 -8.39
N THR A 251 -15.07 1.75 -7.52
CA THR A 251 -15.71 3.04 -7.23
C THR A 251 -15.75 3.98 -8.43
N ALA A 252 -14.81 3.82 -9.36
CA ALA A 252 -14.83 4.53 -10.63
C ALA A 252 -15.81 3.88 -11.60
N MET A 253 -16.69 4.70 -12.19
CA MET A 253 -17.63 4.27 -13.21
C MET A 253 -17.07 4.59 -14.61
N VAL A 254 -17.46 3.78 -15.58
CA VAL A 254 -17.30 4.07 -17.01
C VAL A 254 -18.67 4.34 -17.64
N PRO A 255 -18.76 5.06 -18.77
CA PRO A 255 -20.03 5.19 -19.46
C PRO A 255 -20.61 3.81 -19.82
N PRO A 256 -21.93 3.58 -19.70
CA PRO A 256 -22.52 2.34 -20.17
C PRO A 256 -22.29 2.14 -21.67
N GLY A 257 -21.93 0.93 -22.08
CA GLY A 257 -21.57 0.68 -23.47
C GLY A 257 -20.88 -0.66 -23.71
N THR A 258 -20.21 -0.77 -24.86
CA THR A 258 -19.44 -1.95 -25.24
C THR A 258 -18.02 -1.54 -25.56
N TYR A 259 -17.04 -2.23 -24.96
CA TYR A 259 -15.66 -1.81 -24.97
C TYR A 259 -14.73 -2.97 -25.32
N PRO A 260 -13.72 -2.75 -26.17
CA PRO A 260 -12.77 -3.81 -26.50
C PRO A 260 -11.85 -4.11 -25.33
N LEU A 261 -11.66 -5.40 -25.07
CA LEU A 261 -10.62 -5.92 -24.19
C LEU A 261 -9.40 -6.31 -25.04
N VAL A 262 -8.21 -5.90 -24.61
CA VAL A 262 -6.94 -6.15 -25.31
C VAL A 262 -5.95 -6.73 -24.31
N LEU A 263 -5.21 -7.76 -24.71
CA LEU A 263 -4.16 -8.39 -23.90
C LEU A 263 -2.78 -7.93 -24.36
N GLY A 264 -1.96 -7.51 -23.41
CA GLY A 264 -0.53 -7.28 -23.58
C GLY A 264 0.20 -8.61 -23.41
N LYS A 265 1.17 -8.87 -24.29
CA LYS A 265 1.87 -10.15 -24.36
C LYS A 265 3.37 -9.96 -24.47
N VAL A 266 4.14 -10.88 -23.92
CA VAL A 266 5.59 -10.97 -24.12
C VAL A 266 5.97 -12.34 -24.66
N GLU A 267 7.01 -12.39 -25.49
CA GLU A 267 7.66 -13.66 -25.83
C GLU A 267 8.59 -14.06 -24.68
N ARG A 268 8.38 -15.25 -24.12
CA ARG A 268 9.30 -15.90 -23.20
C ARG A 268 10.04 -17.04 -23.90
N ARG A 269 11.25 -17.32 -23.41
CA ARG A 269 12.05 -18.45 -23.83
C ARG A 269 12.55 -19.20 -22.61
N GLY A 270 12.54 -20.52 -22.71
CA GLY A 270 13.01 -21.40 -21.66
C GLY A 270 13.47 -22.73 -22.24
N GLU A 271 14.09 -23.55 -21.39
CA GLU A 271 14.50 -24.90 -21.76
C GLU A 271 13.65 -25.90 -20.98
N TRP A 272 13.00 -26.83 -21.69
CA TRP A 272 12.25 -27.91 -21.07
C TRP A 272 12.65 -29.23 -21.73
N HIS A 273 13.07 -30.22 -20.92
CA HIS A 273 13.62 -31.49 -21.40
C HIS A 273 14.76 -31.39 -22.43
N GLY A 274 15.56 -30.31 -22.38
CA GLY A 274 16.68 -30.11 -23.33
C GLY A 274 16.28 -29.44 -24.64
N GLU A 275 15.02 -29.04 -24.79
CA GLU A 275 14.50 -28.31 -25.95
C GLU A 275 14.23 -26.85 -25.59
N GLU A 276 14.66 -25.93 -26.46
CA GLU A 276 14.33 -24.52 -26.34
C GLU A 276 12.86 -24.32 -26.76
N LEU A 277 12.05 -23.82 -25.84
CA LEU A 277 10.65 -23.50 -26.05
C LEU A 277 10.49 -21.98 -26.00
N ALA A 278 9.68 -21.46 -26.91
CA ALA A 278 9.17 -20.10 -26.84
C ALA A 278 7.65 -20.14 -26.66
N TRP A 279 7.13 -19.32 -25.75
CA TRP A 279 5.71 -19.16 -25.53
C TRP A 279 5.38 -17.70 -25.30
N GLU A 280 4.13 -17.32 -25.57
CA GLU A 280 3.63 -16.00 -25.24
C GLU A 280 3.01 -16.03 -23.83
N GLU A 281 3.32 -15.03 -23.03
CA GLU A 281 2.74 -14.85 -21.70
C GLU A 281 1.98 -13.52 -21.62
N ILE A 282 0.81 -13.53 -21.01
CA ILE A 282 0.01 -12.33 -20.76
C ILE A 282 0.66 -11.52 -19.64
N THR A 283 0.90 -10.23 -19.91
CA THR A 283 1.45 -9.28 -18.92
C THR A 283 0.38 -8.36 -18.34
N ALA A 284 -0.66 -8.05 -19.13
CA ALA A 284 -1.74 -7.18 -18.71
C ALA A 284 -2.99 -7.35 -19.59
N ALA A 285 -4.14 -6.96 -19.06
CA ALA A 285 -5.39 -6.86 -19.82
C ALA A 285 -5.95 -5.43 -19.72
N MET A 286 -6.19 -4.80 -20.88
CA MET A 286 -6.72 -3.44 -20.99
C MET A 286 -8.16 -3.45 -21.49
N LEU A 287 -9.07 -2.97 -20.64
CA LEU A 287 -10.39 -2.54 -21.06
C LEU A 287 -10.29 -1.09 -21.56
N ARG A 288 -10.39 -0.90 -22.88
CA ARG A 288 -10.21 0.43 -23.50
C ARG A 288 -11.54 1.19 -23.56
N ILE A 289 -11.58 2.36 -22.92
CA ILE A 289 -12.76 3.23 -22.80
C ILE A 289 -12.60 4.47 -23.71
N GLY A 290 -13.65 4.78 -24.49
CA GLY A 290 -13.70 6.00 -25.31
C GLY A 290 -12.75 6.03 -26.52
N ASP A 291 -12.64 7.21 -27.12
CA ASP A 291 -12.02 7.44 -28.43
C ASP A 291 -10.54 7.82 -28.33
N ARG A 292 -9.67 6.86 -27.97
CA ARG A 292 -8.18 6.93 -28.02
C ARG A 292 -7.55 8.26 -27.56
N ARG A 293 -8.17 8.97 -26.61
CA ARG A 293 -7.56 10.16 -26.00
C ARG A 293 -6.32 9.73 -25.21
N PRO A 294 -5.23 10.52 -25.23
CA PRO A 294 -4.04 10.19 -24.47
C PRO A 294 -4.34 10.06 -22.99
N THR A 295 -3.90 8.95 -22.39
CA THR A 295 -3.87 8.80 -20.93
C THR A 295 -2.74 9.68 -20.39
N ILE A 296 -3.06 10.60 -19.47
CA ILE A 296 -2.06 11.51 -18.89
C ILE A 296 -1.90 11.34 -17.37
N ALA A 297 -2.82 10.62 -16.73
CA ALA A 297 -2.80 10.36 -15.31
C ALA A 297 -3.30 8.95 -15.00
N TRP A 298 -2.75 8.38 -13.93
CA TRP A 298 -3.05 7.04 -13.45
C TRP A 298 -3.47 7.07 -11.98
N GLU A 299 -4.49 6.28 -11.64
CA GLU A 299 -4.86 5.98 -10.27
C GLU A 299 -5.18 4.49 -10.12
N GLN A 300 -5.01 3.94 -8.92
CA GLN A 300 -5.41 2.56 -8.66
C GLN A 300 -6.94 2.48 -8.60
N ALA A 301 -7.52 1.42 -9.19
CA ALA A 301 -8.93 1.13 -9.07
C ALA A 301 -9.24 0.64 -7.65
N LEU A 302 -10.06 1.41 -6.92
CA LEU A 302 -10.41 1.12 -5.53
C LEU A 302 -11.83 0.57 -5.42
N LEU A 303 -12.01 -0.40 -4.53
CA LEU A 303 -13.33 -0.84 -4.04
C LEU A 303 -13.86 0.11 -2.96
N PRO A 304 -15.18 0.11 -2.68
CA PRO A 304 -15.74 0.85 -1.56
C PRO A 304 -15.01 0.58 -0.24
N GLY A 305 -14.71 1.65 0.50
CA GLY A 305 -14.01 1.59 1.79
C GLY A 305 -12.50 1.34 1.70
N GLN A 306 -11.91 1.15 0.52
CA GLN A 306 -10.47 1.17 0.33
C GLN A 306 -9.93 2.61 0.31
N GLU A 307 -8.73 2.81 0.86
CA GLU A 307 -8.10 4.12 0.97
C GLU A 307 -6.61 4.00 0.67
N ILE A 308 -6.19 4.58 -0.45
CA ILE A 308 -4.83 4.45 -1.00
C ILE A 308 -3.75 4.91 -0.02
N ARG A 309 -4.03 5.89 0.84
CA ARG A 309 -3.09 6.39 1.86
C ARG A 309 -2.78 5.39 2.96
N LEU A 310 -3.59 4.34 3.10
CA LEU A 310 -3.33 3.29 4.08
C LEU A 310 -2.27 2.30 3.60
N LEU A 311 -1.90 2.32 2.32
CA LEU A 311 -0.87 1.46 1.75
C LEU A 311 0.52 1.96 2.14
N GLY A 312 1.40 1.02 2.45
CA GLY A 312 2.82 1.23 2.65
C GLY A 312 3.62 1.15 1.35
N GLU A 313 4.93 1.14 1.52
CA GLU A 313 5.89 1.09 0.42
C GLU A 313 5.63 -0.08 -0.53
N GLY A 314 5.28 0.23 -1.78
CA GLY A 314 5.00 -0.77 -2.81
C GLY A 314 3.75 -1.62 -2.57
N GLU A 315 2.97 -1.33 -1.53
CA GLU A 315 1.71 -2.02 -1.28
C GLU A 315 0.63 -1.52 -2.26
N TYR A 316 -0.31 -2.39 -2.61
CA TYR A 316 -1.44 -2.08 -3.48
C TYR A 316 -2.69 -2.85 -3.02
N TYR A 317 -3.86 -2.36 -3.43
CA TYR A 317 -5.06 -3.18 -3.47
C TYR A 317 -5.10 -3.94 -4.80
N GLY A 318 -5.37 -5.24 -4.72
CA GLY A 318 -5.45 -6.11 -5.89
C GLY A 318 -6.61 -7.10 -5.78
N PHE A 319 -7.02 -7.63 -6.93
CA PHE A 319 -7.96 -8.74 -7.01
C PHE A 319 -7.18 -10.06 -6.91
N GLY A 320 -7.74 -11.04 -6.20
CA GLY A 320 -7.11 -12.35 -6.03
C GLY A 320 -7.37 -13.26 -7.23
N VAL A 321 -6.39 -14.11 -7.53
CA VAL A 321 -6.47 -15.20 -8.51
C VAL A 321 -5.94 -16.48 -7.89
N ASP A 322 -6.69 -17.57 -8.04
CA ASP A 322 -6.39 -18.92 -7.52
C ASP A 322 -6.55 -20.01 -8.59
N SER A 323 -7.25 -19.73 -9.69
CA SER A 323 -7.43 -20.64 -10.83
C SER A 323 -6.49 -20.34 -12.00
N GLY A 324 -5.50 -19.44 -11.81
CA GLY A 324 -4.70 -18.89 -12.90
C GLY A 324 -5.48 -18.07 -13.94
N THR A 325 -6.72 -17.69 -13.62
CA THR A 325 -7.63 -16.97 -14.52
C THR A 325 -8.14 -15.69 -13.90
N ALA A 326 -8.20 -14.63 -14.69
CA ALA A 326 -8.85 -13.37 -14.34
C ALA A 326 -9.97 -13.07 -15.34
N ALA A 327 -11.00 -12.35 -14.90
CA ALA A 327 -12.10 -11.94 -15.77
C ALA A 327 -12.50 -10.49 -15.53
N PHE A 328 -12.73 -9.75 -16.62
CA PHE A 328 -13.45 -8.48 -16.58
C PHE A 328 -14.95 -8.74 -16.75
N LEU A 329 -15.79 -8.08 -15.95
CA LEU A 329 -17.25 -8.16 -16.06
C LEU A 329 -17.95 -6.86 -15.63
N ASP A 330 -19.19 -6.68 -16.08
CA ASP A 330 -20.12 -5.70 -15.50
C ASP A 330 -20.73 -6.26 -14.21
N LEU A 331 -21.02 -5.39 -13.24
CA LEU A 331 -21.76 -5.78 -12.03
C LEU A 331 -23.06 -6.54 -12.34
N ALA A 332 -23.74 -6.24 -13.44
CA ALA A 332 -24.98 -6.92 -13.81
C ALA A 332 -24.80 -8.41 -14.17
N ALA A 333 -23.60 -8.85 -14.57
CA ALA A 333 -23.31 -10.27 -14.84
C ALA A 333 -22.86 -11.03 -13.57
N ARG A 334 -22.50 -10.32 -12.49
CA ARG A 334 -21.88 -10.90 -11.30
C ARG A 334 -22.74 -11.99 -10.67
N ASP A 335 -23.98 -11.67 -10.33
CA ASP A 335 -24.85 -12.60 -9.59
C ASP A 335 -25.21 -13.83 -10.42
N ALA A 336 -25.34 -13.67 -11.75
CA ALA A 336 -25.60 -14.78 -12.66
C ALA A 336 -24.40 -15.73 -12.74
N LEU A 337 -23.18 -15.20 -12.87
CA LEU A 337 -21.97 -16.01 -12.90
C LEU A 337 -21.67 -16.66 -11.54
N ALA A 338 -21.80 -15.90 -10.44
CA ALA A 338 -21.56 -16.41 -9.09
C ALA A 338 -22.58 -17.48 -8.65
N ALA A 339 -23.77 -17.51 -9.26
CA ALA A 339 -24.78 -18.53 -9.00
C ALA A 339 -24.59 -19.83 -9.82
N ASP A 340 -23.64 -19.85 -10.77
CA ASP A 340 -23.39 -20.98 -11.67
C ASP A 340 -21.90 -21.40 -11.61
N PRO A 341 -21.51 -22.21 -10.60
CA PRO A 341 -20.13 -22.66 -10.43
C PRO A 341 -19.60 -23.49 -11.60
N ASP A 342 -20.47 -24.24 -12.28
CA ASP A 342 -20.09 -25.03 -13.45
C ASP A 342 -19.72 -24.09 -14.60
N ALA A 343 -20.52 -23.06 -14.87
CA ALA A 343 -20.18 -22.04 -15.88
C ALA A 343 -18.91 -21.25 -15.52
N ALA A 344 -18.68 -20.96 -14.23
CA ALA A 344 -17.45 -20.31 -13.77
C ALA A 344 -16.22 -21.19 -13.98
N MET A 345 -16.33 -22.50 -13.72
CA MET A 345 -15.26 -23.47 -13.96
C MET A 345 -15.01 -23.65 -15.45
N ASP A 346 -16.07 -23.85 -16.25
CA ASP A 346 -15.98 -23.96 -17.72
C ASP A 346 -15.27 -22.73 -18.32
N LEU A 347 -15.59 -21.53 -17.82
CA LEU A 347 -14.97 -20.29 -18.26
C LEU A 347 -13.45 -20.26 -17.98
N ALA A 348 -13.01 -20.80 -16.84
CA ALA A 348 -11.61 -20.87 -16.47
C ALA A 348 -10.86 -21.99 -17.21
N GLU A 349 -11.47 -23.17 -17.35
CA GLU A 349 -10.85 -24.33 -18.01
C GLU A 349 -10.72 -24.16 -19.53
N SER A 350 -11.61 -23.38 -20.15
CA SER A 350 -11.59 -23.13 -21.61
C SER A 350 -10.44 -22.20 -22.07
N ILE A 351 -9.60 -21.71 -21.15
CA ILE A 351 -8.47 -20.84 -21.51
C ILE A 351 -7.42 -21.62 -22.30
N GLY A 352 -7.11 -21.12 -23.51
CA GLY A 352 -6.11 -21.72 -24.40
C GLY A 352 -6.67 -22.75 -25.38
N ASP A 353 -7.95 -23.12 -25.27
CA ASP A 353 -8.60 -24.06 -26.18
C ASP A 353 -9.11 -23.39 -27.48
N GLU A 354 -9.42 -22.09 -27.41
CA GLU A 354 -9.96 -21.32 -28.53
C GLU A 354 -9.03 -20.19 -29.03
N VAL A 355 -9.29 -19.70 -30.24
CA VAL A 355 -8.61 -18.55 -30.85
C VAL A 355 -8.97 -17.23 -30.15
N THR A 356 -10.07 -17.21 -29.38
CA THR A 356 -10.54 -16.04 -28.64
C THR A 356 -10.72 -16.37 -27.17
N CYS A 357 -10.56 -15.38 -26.30
CA CYS A 357 -10.82 -15.53 -24.88
C CYS A 357 -12.24 -16.05 -24.57
N PRO A 358 -12.39 -17.01 -23.65
CA PRO A 358 -13.69 -17.50 -23.19
C PRO A 358 -14.59 -16.40 -22.64
N GLN A 359 -15.90 -16.54 -22.86
CA GLN A 359 -16.90 -15.56 -22.40
C GLN A 359 -18.10 -16.23 -21.76
N PHE A 360 -18.56 -15.64 -20.66
CA PHE A 360 -19.87 -15.93 -20.07
C PHE A 360 -20.85 -14.83 -20.46
N HIS A 361 -22.06 -15.20 -20.92
CA HIS A 361 -23.09 -14.26 -21.31
C HIS A 361 -24.29 -14.35 -20.37
N ASP A 362 -24.66 -13.24 -19.73
CA ASP A 362 -25.94 -13.16 -19.00
C ASP A 362 -27.05 -12.71 -19.95
N PRO A 363 -28.00 -13.60 -20.33
CA PRO A 363 -29.08 -13.26 -21.23
C PRO A 363 -30.10 -12.28 -20.63
N VAL A 364 -30.14 -12.13 -19.30
CA VAL A 364 -31.11 -11.27 -18.60
C VAL A 364 -30.65 -9.81 -18.64
N SER A 365 -29.42 -9.52 -18.22
CA SER A 365 -28.89 -8.15 -18.25
C SER A 365 -28.29 -7.76 -19.60
N GLY A 366 -27.91 -8.73 -20.43
CA GLY A 366 -27.14 -8.51 -21.66
C GLY A 366 -25.66 -8.19 -21.42
N ALA A 367 -25.19 -8.27 -20.17
CA ALA A 367 -23.78 -8.18 -19.82
C ALA A 367 -23.04 -9.49 -20.13
N ASN A 368 -21.72 -9.43 -20.12
CA ASN A 368 -20.86 -10.60 -20.21
C ASN A 368 -19.65 -10.48 -19.27
N ALA A 369 -18.99 -11.60 -19.04
CA ALA A 369 -17.64 -11.68 -18.51
C ALA A 369 -16.69 -12.19 -19.60
N ILE A 370 -15.46 -11.69 -19.63
CA ILE A 370 -14.41 -12.16 -20.53
C ILE A 370 -13.23 -12.60 -19.67
N ALA A 371 -12.86 -13.87 -19.77
CA ALA A 371 -11.77 -14.46 -19.02
C ALA A 371 -10.46 -14.47 -19.81
N PHE A 372 -9.34 -14.28 -19.10
CA PHE A 372 -8.00 -14.25 -19.67
C PHE A 372 -6.98 -14.84 -18.66
N PRO A 373 -5.85 -15.40 -19.15
CA PRO A 373 -4.82 -15.93 -18.26
C PRO A 373 -4.25 -14.83 -17.36
N SER A 374 -4.02 -15.12 -16.08
CA SER A 374 -3.34 -14.19 -15.15
C SER A 374 -1.81 -14.14 -15.33
N GLY A 375 -1.29 -14.72 -16.41
CA GLY A 375 0.15 -14.79 -16.67
C GLY A 375 0.83 -15.85 -15.80
N ALA A 376 1.50 -15.42 -14.73
CA ALA A 376 2.29 -16.31 -13.86
C ALA A 376 1.45 -17.19 -12.90
N GLY A 377 0.11 -17.13 -12.97
CA GLY A 377 -0.80 -17.97 -12.20
C GLY A 377 -1.41 -17.27 -10.99
N ASP A 378 -1.35 -17.91 -9.83
CA ASP A 378 -2.03 -17.45 -8.61
C ASP A 378 -1.36 -16.20 -8.04
N GLY A 379 -2.17 -15.29 -7.51
CA GLY A 379 -1.63 -14.04 -6.99
C GLY A 379 -2.67 -13.01 -6.60
N SER A 380 -2.19 -11.78 -6.42
CA SER A 380 -3.00 -10.59 -6.24
C SER A 380 -2.47 -9.52 -7.18
N TYR A 381 -3.36 -8.92 -7.97
CA TYR A 381 -2.96 -8.05 -9.08
C TYR A 381 -3.67 -6.71 -9.02
N PRO A 382 -2.98 -5.57 -9.18
CA PRO A 382 -3.62 -4.27 -9.20
C PRO A 382 -4.36 -4.03 -10.51
N VAL A 383 -5.40 -3.21 -10.43
CA VAL A 383 -6.03 -2.59 -11.59
C VAL A 383 -5.76 -1.10 -11.56
N TRP A 384 -5.37 -0.55 -12.70
CA TRP A 384 -5.04 0.85 -12.91
C TRP A 384 -6.07 1.52 -13.80
N ILE A 385 -6.46 2.74 -13.48
CA ILE A 385 -7.39 3.55 -14.26
C ILE A 385 -6.59 4.66 -14.94
N GLY A 386 -6.65 4.69 -16.27
CA GLY A 386 -6.14 5.78 -17.07
C GLY A 386 -7.15 6.91 -17.17
N ARG A 387 -6.68 8.16 -17.06
CA ARG A 387 -7.50 9.37 -17.26
C ARG A 387 -6.88 10.34 -18.25
N ASP A 388 -7.74 11.02 -19.01
CA ASP A 388 -7.33 12.10 -19.91
C ASP A 388 -7.23 13.46 -19.20
N CYS A 389 -6.99 14.52 -19.96
CA CYS A 389 -6.87 15.89 -19.42
C CYS A 389 -8.17 16.48 -18.88
N ASP A 390 -9.32 15.93 -19.28
CA ASP A 390 -10.63 16.31 -18.80
C ASP A 390 -11.00 15.52 -17.53
N GLY A 391 -10.19 14.51 -17.17
CA GLY A 391 -10.39 13.63 -16.02
C GLY A 391 -11.28 12.42 -16.33
N GLU A 392 -11.65 12.21 -17.59
CA GLU A 392 -12.48 11.10 -18.04
C GLU A 392 -11.67 9.81 -18.14
N VAL A 393 -12.31 8.66 -17.90
CA VAL A 393 -11.64 7.36 -17.95
C VAL A 393 -11.31 6.98 -19.40
N THR A 394 -10.04 6.68 -19.67
CA THR A 394 -9.54 6.21 -20.98
C THR A 394 -9.35 4.70 -21.04
N CYS A 395 -9.03 4.07 -19.92
CA CYS A 395 -8.89 2.62 -19.82
C CYS A 395 -8.89 2.13 -18.37
N LEU A 396 -9.10 0.83 -18.21
CA LEU A 396 -8.71 0.08 -17.02
C LEU A 396 -7.70 -0.99 -17.43
N ILE A 397 -6.57 -1.08 -16.74
CA ILE A 397 -5.52 -2.08 -16.99
C ILE A 397 -5.35 -2.94 -15.76
N ALA A 398 -5.64 -4.24 -15.88
CA ALA A 398 -5.22 -5.23 -14.91
C ALA A 398 -3.76 -5.60 -15.22
N ASP A 399 -2.83 -5.27 -14.32
CA ASP A 399 -1.39 -5.54 -14.46
C ASP A 399 -1.05 -6.85 -13.75
N MET A 400 -0.60 -7.85 -14.50
CA MET A 400 -0.34 -9.20 -13.97
C MET A 400 1.02 -9.31 -13.28
N HIS A 401 1.78 -8.21 -13.15
CA HIS A 401 3.07 -8.17 -12.44
C HIS A 401 4.09 -9.23 -12.89
N THR A 402 3.97 -9.72 -14.12
CA THR A 402 4.91 -10.71 -14.68
C THR A 402 6.20 -10.05 -15.21
N VAL A 403 6.20 -8.72 -15.29
CA VAL A 403 7.33 -7.88 -15.67
C VAL A 403 7.42 -6.66 -14.75
N ASP A 404 8.62 -6.11 -14.57
CA ASP A 404 8.82 -4.85 -13.84
C ASP A 404 8.50 -3.66 -14.75
N SER A 405 7.22 -3.30 -14.81
CA SER A 405 6.73 -2.15 -15.58
C SER A 405 7.28 -0.81 -15.07
N THR A 406 7.82 -0.75 -13.84
CA THR A 406 8.42 0.46 -13.25
C THR A 406 9.85 0.73 -13.74
N ARG A 407 10.46 -0.27 -14.39
CA ARG A 407 11.84 -0.20 -14.92
C ARG A 407 11.88 -0.60 -16.39
N PRO A 408 11.31 0.23 -17.29
CA PRO A 408 11.40 0.00 -18.73
C PRO A 408 12.86 -0.02 -19.20
N LEU A 409 13.18 -0.94 -20.10
CA LEU A 409 14.48 -1.03 -20.77
C LEU A 409 14.42 -0.37 -22.15
N PRO A 410 15.52 0.23 -22.66
CA PRO A 410 15.54 0.71 -24.05
C PRO A 410 15.18 -0.42 -25.05
N PRO A 411 14.34 -0.16 -26.07
CA PRO A 411 13.90 1.15 -26.56
C PRO A 411 12.54 1.64 -26.03
N THR A 412 12.03 1.08 -24.93
CA THR A 412 10.70 1.42 -24.39
C THR A 412 10.53 2.92 -24.18
N PRO A 413 9.47 3.54 -24.74
CA PRO A 413 9.16 4.93 -24.45
C PRO A 413 8.76 5.09 -22.97
N VAL A 414 9.28 6.13 -22.34
CA VAL A 414 8.96 6.50 -20.96
C VAL A 414 8.05 7.72 -21.01
N SER A 415 6.86 7.63 -20.42
CA SER A 415 5.95 8.76 -20.30
C SER A 415 6.00 9.35 -18.89
N PRO A 416 5.85 10.68 -18.74
CA PRO A 416 5.74 11.27 -17.41
C PRO A 416 4.43 10.81 -16.76
N THR A 417 4.51 9.75 -15.96
CA THR A 417 3.38 9.17 -15.24
C THR A 417 2.94 10.09 -14.11
N VAL A 418 1.77 10.70 -14.26
CA VAL A 418 1.14 11.47 -13.18
C VAL A 418 0.30 10.53 -12.33
N VAL A 419 0.73 10.31 -11.08
CA VAL A 419 -0.10 9.58 -10.10
C VAL A 419 -1.16 10.53 -9.56
N ARG A 420 -2.42 10.17 -9.79
CA ARG A 420 -3.56 10.87 -9.22
C ARG A 420 -3.92 10.22 -7.90
N LEU A 421 -3.75 10.98 -6.81
CA LEU A 421 -4.31 10.64 -5.51
C LEU A 421 -5.58 11.48 -5.30
N PRO A 422 -6.68 10.91 -4.77
CA PRO A 422 -7.81 11.71 -4.33
C PRO A 422 -7.34 12.81 -3.37
N PRO A 423 -7.95 13.99 -3.29
CA PRO A 423 -7.62 14.96 -2.25
C PRO A 423 -8.00 14.43 -0.85
N VAL A 424 -7.32 14.90 0.21
CA VAL A 424 -7.73 14.58 1.58
C VAL A 424 -9.07 15.27 1.84
N PRO A 425 -10.12 14.55 2.25
CA PRO A 425 -11.43 15.15 2.49
C PRO A 425 -11.36 16.16 3.65
N PRO A 426 -12.24 17.18 3.65
CA PRO A 426 -12.34 18.12 4.76
C PRO A 426 -12.73 17.40 6.06
N ALA A 427 -12.43 18.02 7.21
CA ALA A 427 -12.99 17.57 8.48
C ALA A 427 -14.49 17.87 8.52
N GLU A 428 -15.33 16.88 8.19
CA GLU A 428 -16.76 16.94 8.44
C GLU A 428 -17.04 16.62 9.92
N GLY A 429 -17.80 17.48 10.59
CA GLY A 429 -18.15 17.33 12.00
C GLY A 429 -17.01 17.69 12.97
N PRO A 430 -17.26 17.59 14.30
CA PRO A 430 -16.22 17.80 15.29
C PRO A 430 -15.14 16.72 15.15
N LEU A 431 -13.88 17.13 15.25
CA LEU A 431 -12.78 16.17 15.33
C LEU A 431 -12.92 15.35 16.62
N PRO A 432 -12.59 14.04 16.59
CA PRO A 432 -12.61 13.22 17.79
C PRO A 432 -11.62 13.79 18.81
N ASN A 433 -11.82 13.44 20.08
CA ASN A 433 -10.87 13.73 21.14
C ASN A 433 -9.95 12.50 21.32
N PRO A 434 -8.71 12.52 20.83
CA PRO A 434 -7.81 11.38 20.97
C PRO A 434 -7.53 11.07 22.43
N ALA A 435 -7.40 9.77 22.73
CA ALA A 435 -6.90 9.35 24.02
C ALA A 435 -5.41 9.72 24.16
N PRO A 436 -4.89 9.87 25.39
CA PRO A 436 -3.45 9.97 25.62
C PRO A 436 -2.72 8.80 24.94
N HIS A 437 -1.60 9.09 24.28
CA HIS A 437 -0.89 8.07 23.50
C HIS A 437 -0.32 6.96 24.41
N ALA A 438 0.01 7.28 25.66
CA ALA A 438 0.35 6.29 26.67
C ALA A 438 -0.76 5.25 26.91
N GLU A 439 -2.04 5.66 26.87
CA GLU A 439 -3.18 4.77 27.02
C GLU A 439 -3.34 3.85 25.81
N THR A 440 -3.22 4.41 24.60
CA THR A 440 -3.16 3.64 23.36
C THR A 440 -2.04 2.59 23.38
N ALA A 441 -0.84 2.97 23.83
CA ALA A 441 0.28 2.04 23.95
C ALA A 441 0.02 0.93 24.99
N HIS A 442 -0.72 1.24 26.08
CA HIS A 442 -1.13 0.22 27.04
C HIS A 442 -2.07 -0.80 26.42
N ILE A 443 -3.08 -0.35 25.66
CA ILE A 443 -3.99 -1.24 24.93
C ILE A 443 -3.20 -2.12 23.98
N PHE A 444 -2.27 -1.56 23.19
CA PHE A 444 -1.47 -2.35 22.24
C PHE A 444 -0.60 -3.40 22.94
N ALA A 445 -0.08 -3.11 24.12
CA ALA A 445 0.64 -4.09 24.94
C ALA A 445 -0.27 -5.25 25.40
N GLN A 446 -1.51 -4.96 25.84
CA GLN A 446 -2.49 -6.01 26.19
C GLN A 446 -2.83 -6.87 24.98
N LEU A 447 -3.01 -6.22 23.83
CA LEU A 447 -3.33 -6.84 22.57
C LEU A 447 -2.21 -7.79 22.10
N LEU A 448 -0.96 -7.36 22.21
CA LEU A 448 0.22 -8.20 21.98
C LEU A 448 0.21 -9.43 22.92
N LEU A 449 0.03 -9.24 24.23
CA LEU A 449 0.02 -10.34 25.20
C LEU A 449 -1.06 -11.38 24.91
N GLN A 450 -2.27 -10.92 24.55
CA GLN A 450 -3.36 -11.78 24.11
C GLN A 450 -2.96 -12.58 22.87
N THR A 451 -2.38 -11.92 21.85
CA THR A 451 -1.96 -12.58 20.62
C THR A 451 -0.87 -13.63 20.87
N VAL A 452 0.12 -13.33 21.72
CA VAL A 452 1.15 -14.29 22.13
C VAL A 452 0.54 -15.49 22.87
N THR A 453 -0.46 -15.24 23.73
CA THR A 453 -1.15 -16.32 24.45
C THR A 453 -1.96 -17.19 23.51
N MET A 454 -2.65 -16.61 22.53
CA MET A 454 -3.41 -17.35 21.51
C MET A 454 -2.49 -18.19 20.63
N ALA A 455 -1.36 -17.63 20.17
CA ALA A 455 -0.39 -18.33 19.32
C ALA A 455 0.27 -19.54 20.02
N ARG A 456 0.26 -19.58 21.36
CA ARG A 456 0.83 -20.69 22.16
C ARG A 456 -0.18 -21.78 22.51
N ARG A 457 -1.49 -21.58 22.30
CA ARG A 457 -2.47 -22.62 22.57
C ARG A 457 -2.39 -23.70 21.48
N PRO A 458 -2.33 -25.00 21.85
CA PRO A 458 -2.50 -26.05 20.87
C PRO A 458 -3.87 -25.90 20.20
N LEU A 459 -3.93 -26.10 18.88
CA LEU A 459 -5.20 -26.14 18.16
C LEU A 459 -6.09 -27.23 18.79
N PRO A 460 -7.39 -26.98 19.01
CA PRO A 460 -8.28 -28.00 19.54
C PRO A 460 -8.28 -29.22 18.59
N GLY A 461 -7.82 -30.37 19.07
CA GLY A 461 -7.77 -31.64 18.31
C GLY A 461 -6.42 -32.36 18.22
N GLN A 462 -5.35 -31.85 18.83
CA GLN A 462 -4.03 -32.54 18.87
C GLN A 462 -3.61 -32.97 20.28
N GLY A 463 -4.49 -33.67 21.01
CA GLY A 463 -4.23 -34.20 22.35
C GLY A 463 -4.45 -35.70 22.43
#